data_AF-A0AAJ2NRY8-F1
#
_entry.id   AF-A0AAJ2NRY8-F1
#
_cell.length_a   1.000
_cell.length_b   1.000
_cell.length_c   1.000
_cell.angle_alpha   90.00
_cell.angle_beta   90.00
_cell.angle_gamma   90.00
#
_symmetry.space_group_name_H-M   'P 1'
#
loop_
_entity.id
_entity.type
_entity.pdbx_description
1 polymer ?
#
loop_
_entity_poly.entity_id
_entity_poly.type
_entity_poly.pdbx_seq_one_letter_code
_entity_poly.pdbx_strand_id
1 'polypeptide(L)'
;KITDIERLVIAAAALDPDPTNINGTNLVEKIYNSADRTPGTDSLTAQGINGPIFALIALDSQDFKVPSDARWTIEKLRNYLLDKQNPDGSWSLFGTSPSYDLTGMALIALALYKDLGNVKTAIDRAVQFLSS
;
A
#
# COMPACT_ATOMS: atom_id res chain seq x y z
N LYS A 1 15.03 1.64 0.98
CA LYS A 1 13.85 2.10 0.18
C LYS A 1 12.62 2.02 1.06
N ILE A 2 11.52 2.72 0.74
CA ILE A 2 10.28 2.63 1.55
C ILE A 2 9.77 1.18 1.62
N THR A 3 9.84 0.44 0.50
CA THR A 3 9.45 -0.96 0.42
C THR A 3 10.35 -1.93 1.20
N ASP A 4 11.53 -1.51 1.64
CA ASP A 4 12.33 -2.32 2.56
C ASP A 4 11.79 -2.19 3.98
N ILE A 5 11.37 -0.97 4.38
CA ILE A 5 10.75 -0.69 5.68
C ILE A 5 9.40 -1.42 5.77
N GLU A 6 8.56 -1.32 4.75
CA GLU A 6 7.24 -1.96 4.72
C GLU A 6 7.36 -3.49 4.84
N ARG A 7 8.31 -4.12 4.14
CA ARG A 7 8.55 -5.57 4.26
C ARG A 7 9.11 -5.97 5.61
N LEU A 8 9.93 -5.12 6.25
CA LEU A 8 10.39 -5.36 7.61
C LEU A 8 9.23 -5.30 8.61
N VAL A 9 8.28 -4.37 8.44
CA VAL A 9 7.06 -4.33 9.25
C VAL A 9 6.21 -5.59 9.04
N ILE A 10 6.02 -6.03 7.80
CA ILE A 10 5.29 -7.29 7.50
C ILE A 10 6.00 -8.50 8.14
N ALA A 11 7.33 -8.57 8.05
CA ALA A 11 8.09 -9.65 8.66
C ALA A 11 8.02 -9.62 10.20
N ALA A 12 8.11 -8.43 10.80
CA ALA A 12 7.97 -8.25 12.24
C ALA A 12 6.57 -8.65 12.72
N ALA A 13 5.52 -8.25 11.99
CA ALA A 13 4.15 -8.65 12.27
C ALA A 13 3.94 -10.17 12.30
N ALA A 14 4.73 -10.93 11.54
CA ALA A 14 4.65 -12.38 11.46
C ALA A 14 5.55 -13.13 12.46
N LEU A 15 6.56 -12.46 13.02
CA LEU A 15 7.60 -13.09 13.88
C LEU A 15 7.51 -12.65 15.35
N ASP A 16 6.53 -11.82 15.69
CA ASP A 16 6.28 -11.20 17.00
C ASP A 16 7.23 -10.09 17.52
N PRO A 17 8.31 -9.60 16.86
CA PRO A 17 8.96 -8.38 17.32
C PRO A 17 8.06 -7.15 17.05
N ASP A 18 8.11 -6.16 17.93
CA ASP A 18 7.31 -4.93 17.82
C ASP A 18 7.93 -3.95 16.78
N PRO A 19 7.31 -3.76 15.60
CA PRO A 19 7.84 -2.84 14.58
C PRO A 19 7.67 -1.36 14.94
N THR A 20 6.91 -1.03 15.99
CA THR A 20 6.81 0.33 16.51
C THR A 20 8.02 0.71 17.37
N ASN A 21 8.84 -0.27 17.77
CA ASN A 21 10.06 -0.04 18.55
C ASN A 21 11.16 -1.09 18.27
N ILE A 22 11.78 -0.99 17.09
CA ILE A 22 12.99 -1.74 16.77
C ILE A 22 14.21 -0.91 17.18
N ASN A 23 14.79 -1.22 18.34
CA ASN A 23 15.95 -0.50 18.90
C ASN A 23 15.73 1.03 18.97
N GLY A 24 14.56 1.47 19.44
CA GLY A 24 14.19 2.89 19.51
C GLY A 24 13.71 3.49 18.19
N THR A 25 13.54 2.70 17.14
CA THR A 25 13.03 3.15 15.84
C THR A 25 11.62 2.62 15.59
N ASN A 26 10.68 3.54 15.35
CA ASN A 26 9.34 3.21 14.88
C ASN A 26 9.34 3.04 13.35
N LEU A 27 9.27 1.80 12.86
CA LEU A 27 9.22 1.51 11.43
C LEU A 27 7.85 1.81 10.84
N VAL A 28 6.77 1.61 11.60
CA VAL A 28 5.40 1.91 11.20
C VAL A 28 5.23 3.40 10.92
N GLU A 29 5.78 4.26 11.78
CA GLU A 29 5.78 5.72 11.59
C GLU A 29 6.49 6.14 10.30
N LYS A 30 7.61 5.49 9.97
CA LYS A 30 8.34 5.78 8.73
C LYS A 30 7.54 5.44 7.46
N ILE A 31 6.52 4.60 7.55
CA ILE A 31 5.60 4.29 6.44
C ILE A 31 4.60 5.44 6.27
N TYR A 32 3.80 5.74 7.30
CA TYR A 32 2.73 6.73 7.18
C TYR A 32 3.23 8.19 7.15
N ASN A 33 4.44 8.45 7.66
CA ASN A 33 5.18 9.71 7.53
C ASN A 33 6.41 9.52 6.64
N SER A 34 6.20 8.96 5.45
CA SER A 34 7.25 8.76 4.46
C SER A 34 8.07 10.02 4.20
N ALA A 35 9.40 9.85 4.23
CA ALA A 35 10.33 10.93 3.92
C ALA A 35 10.41 11.15 2.40
N ASP A 36 10.93 12.29 1.97
CA ASP A 36 11.26 12.51 0.57
C ASP A 36 12.50 11.68 0.18
N ARG A 37 12.44 10.98 -0.97
CA ARG A 37 13.58 10.25 -1.55
C ARG A 37 14.60 11.20 -2.18
N THR A 38 14.09 12.24 -2.82
CA THR A 38 14.80 13.42 -3.34
C THR A 38 13.92 14.63 -3.03
N PRO A 39 14.45 15.86 -2.91
CA PRO A 39 13.64 17.03 -2.56
C PRO A 39 12.37 17.14 -3.42
N GLY A 40 11.19 17.14 -2.78
CA GLY A 40 9.90 17.21 -3.45
C GLY A 40 9.39 15.91 -4.06
N THR A 41 10.09 14.79 -3.85
CA THR A 41 9.68 13.45 -4.31
C THR A 41 9.48 12.52 -3.12
N ASP A 42 8.23 12.32 -2.75
CA ASP A 42 7.85 11.40 -1.67
C ASP A 42 8.38 9.99 -1.92
N SER A 43 9.10 9.41 -0.95
CA SER A 43 9.63 8.05 -1.07
C SER A 43 8.54 6.99 -1.24
N LEU A 44 7.34 7.23 -0.71
CA LEU A 44 6.21 6.31 -0.84
C LEU A 44 5.85 6.07 -2.30
N THR A 45 5.70 7.14 -3.09
CA THR A 45 5.27 7.03 -4.49
C THR A 45 6.44 7.06 -5.48
N ALA A 46 7.67 7.29 -5.02
CA ALA A 46 8.86 7.43 -5.88
C ALA A 46 9.21 6.18 -6.72
N GLN A 47 8.67 5.02 -6.37
CA GLN A 47 8.86 3.75 -7.11
C GLN A 47 7.55 3.25 -7.73
N GLY A 48 6.61 4.16 -7.97
CA GLY A 48 5.30 3.82 -8.51
C GLY A 48 4.39 3.23 -7.43
N ILE A 49 3.44 2.41 -7.88
CA ILE A 49 2.36 1.92 -7.01
C ILE A 49 2.81 0.92 -5.93
N ASN A 50 4.02 0.37 -6.05
CA ASN A 50 4.56 -0.59 -5.09
C ASN A 50 4.57 -0.07 -3.65
N GLY A 51 4.96 1.19 -3.42
CA GLY A 51 4.98 1.75 -2.06
C GLY A 51 3.59 1.80 -1.43
N PRO A 52 2.60 2.45 -2.07
CA PRO A 52 1.22 2.46 -1.55
C PRO A 52 0.63 1.06 -1.31
N ILE A 53 0.92 0.08 -2.17
CA ILE A 53 0.49 -1.32 -1.98
C ILE A 53 1.12 -1.92 -0.72
N PHE A 54 2.45 -1.89 -0.61
CA PHE A 54 3.14 -2.48 0.53
C PHE A 54 2.86 -1.74 1.83
N ALA A 55 2.68 -0.42 1.79
CA ALA A 55 2.27 0.38 2.94
C ALA A 55 0.93 -0.08 3.50
N LEU A 56 -0.09 -0.25 2.65
CA LEU A 56 -1.41 -0.68 3.11
C LEU A 56 -1.34 -2.10 3.69
N ILE A 57 -0.66 -3.03 3.02
CA ILE A 57 -0.44 -4.39 3.54
C ILE A 57 0.30 -4.37 4.90
N ALA A 58 1.34 -3.56 5.02
CA ALA A 58 2.14 -3.47 6.24
C ALA A 58 1.33 -2.89 7.41
N LEU A 59 0.62 -1.80 7.18
CA LEU A 59 -0.20 -1.13 8.20
C LEU A 59 -1.38 -2.03 8.64
N ASP A 60 -1.95 -2.79 7.72
CA ASP A 60 -3.08 -3.68 8.00
C ASP A 60 -2.67 -5.00 8.67
N SER A 61 -1.39 -5.39 8.57
CA SER A 61 -0.90 -6.70 9.05
C SER A 61 -1.13 -6.96 10.54
N GLN A 62 -1.23 -5.90 11.36
CA GLN A 62 -1.62 -5.97 12.78
C GLN A 62 -2.56 -4.82 13.19
N ASP A 63 -3.30 -4.23 12.25
CA ASP A 63 -4.19 -3.08 12.51
C ASP A 63 -3.46 -1.92 13.20
N PHE A 64 -2.31 -1.51 12.63
CA PHE A 64 -1.49 -0.46 13.22
C PHE A 64 -2.22 0.89 13.23
N LYS A 65 -2.16 1.59 14.37
CA LYS A 65 -2.76 2.91 14.52
C LYS A 65 -2.02 3.95 13.67
N VAL A 66 -2.71 4.50 12.69
CA VAL A 66 -2.24 5.63 11.88
C VAL A 66 -2.93 6.91 12.34
N PRO A 67 -2.18 7.95 12.77
CA PRO A 67 -2.76 9.24 13.14
C PRO A 67 -3.53 9.90 11.99
N SER A 68 -4.59 10.63 12.29
CA SER A 68 -5.41 11.31 11.28
C SER A 68 -4.68 12.44 10.54
N ASP A 69 -3.66 13.01 11.17
CA ASP A 69 -2.78 14.05 10.62
C ASP A 69 -1.53 13.48 9.92
N ALA A 70 -1.41 12.15 9.82
CA ALA A 70 -0.34 11.50 9.07
C ALA A 70 -0.32 11.97 7.61
N ARG A 71 0.90 12.04 7.05
CA ARG A 71 1.09 12.35 5.62
C ARG A 71 0.27 11.38 4.75
N TRP A 72 0.33 10.09 5.08
CA TRP A 72 -0.45 9.02 4.47
C TRP A 72 -1.33 8.33 5.49
N THR A 73 -2.64 8.63 5.45
CA THR A 73 -3.65 7.86 6.17
C THR A 73 -4.02 6.60 5.39
N ILE A 74 -4.62 5.62 6.07
CA ILE A 74 -5.20 4.43 5.42
C ILE A 74 -6.15 4.82 4.28
N GLU A 75 -6.98 5.85 4.50
CA GLU A 75 -7.86 6.37 3.46
C GLU A 75 -7.11 6.96 2.26
N LYS A 76 -6.05 7.76 2.49
CA LYS A 76 -5.24 8.32 1.40
C LYS A 76 -4.56 7.23 0.58
N LEU A 77 -4.02 6.19 1.23
CA LEU A 77 -3.40 5.05 0.56
C LEU A 77 -4.40 4.30 -0.31
N ARG A 78 -5.56 3.94 0.27
CA ARG A 78 -6.64 3.27 -0.46
C ARG A 78 -7.10 4.10 -1.65
N ASN A 79 -7.44 5.37 -1.45
CA ASN A 79 -7.93 6.24 -2.52
C ASN A 79 -6.86 6.40 -3.62
N TYR A 80 -5.58 6.50 -3.25
CA TYR A 80 -4.48 6.51 -4.23
C TYR A 80 -4.47 5.24 -5.09
N LEU A 81 -4.66 4.05 -4.49
CA LEU A 81 -4.75 2.81 -5.27
C LEU A 81 -5.96 2.81 -6.21
N LEU A 82 -7.13 3.24 -5.74
CA LEU A 82 -8.34 3.32 -6.56
C LEU A 82 -8.15 4.28 -7.75
N ASP A 83 -7.57 5.46 -7.52
CA ASP A 83 -7.30 6.48 -8.55
C ASP A 83 -6.27 6.01 -9.59
N LYS A 84 -5.46 5.00 -9.26
CA LYS A 84 -4.44 4.43 -10.14
C LYS A 84 -4.89 3.15 -10.85
N GLN A 85 -6.12 2.68 -10.63
CA GLN A 85 -6.63 1.54 -11.38
C GLN A 85 -6.82 1.91 -12.85
N ASN A 86 -6.36 1.05 -13.76
CA ASN A 86 -6.53 1.24 -15.18
C ASN A 86 -8.00 1.02 -15.61
N PRO A 87 -8.40 1.53 -16.80
CA PRO A 87 -9.74 1.30 -17.35
C PRO A 87 -10.11 -0.18 -17.55
N ASP A 88 -9.12 -1.07 -17.71
CA ASP A 88 -9.32 -2.52 -17.82
C ASP A 88 -9.41 -3.24 -16.48
N GLY A 89 -9.21 -2.55 -15.35
CA GLY A 89 -9.23 -3.11 -14.00
C GLY A 89 -7.86 -3.50 -13.45
N SER A 90 -6.81 -3.45 -14.26
CA SER A 90 -5.44 -3.75 -13.84
C SER A 90 -4.77 -2.61 -13.08
N TRP A 91 -3.61 -2.89 -12.50
CA TRP A 91 -2.65 -1.87 -12.06
C TRP A 91 -1.31 -1.98 -12.79
N SER A 92 -0.60 -0.86 -12.81
CA SER A 92 0.69 -0.69 -13.48
C SER A 92 1.72 -0.12 -12.52
N LEU A 93 3.01 -0.43 -12.75
CA LEU A 93 4.08 0.14 -11.93
C LEU A 93 4.13 1.67 -12.13
N PHE A 94 4.10 2.07 -13.40
CA PHE A 94 3.97 3.43 -13.89
C PHE A 94 3.11 3.42 -15.17
N GLY A 95 2.52 4.56 -15.51
CA GLY A 95 1.66 4.66 -16.70
C GLY A 95 0.47 3.70 -16.61
N THR A 96 0.12 3.07 -17.73
CA THR A 96 -1.09 2.22 -17.86
C THR A 96 -0.79 0.86 -18.48
N SER A 97 0.47 0.41 -18.50
CA SER A 97 0.80 -0.94 -18.98
C SER A 97 0.37 -1.97 -17.93
N PRO A 98 -0.62 -2.84 -18.22
CA PRO A 98 -1.18 -3.75 -17.22
C PRO A 98 -0.12 -4.69 -16.65
N SER A 99 -0.22 -5.00 -15.35
CA SER A 99 0.63 -5.95 -14.66
C SER A 99 -0.21 -6.90 -13.81
N TYR A 100 -0.13 -8.20 -14.10
CA TYR A 100 -0.80 -9.24 -13.32
C TYR A 100 -0.31 -9.26 -11.87
N ASP A 101 0.99 -9.15 -11.66
CA ASP A 101 1.60 -9.13 -10.32
C ASP A 101 1.08 -7.96 -9.48
N LEU A 102 1.14 -6.73 -10.02
CA LEU A 102 0.68 -5.55 -9.28
C LEU A 102 -0.82 -5.55 -9.06
N THR A 103 -1.59 -6.13 -10.00
CA THR A 103 -3.04 -6.30 -9.83
C THR A 103 -3.34 -7.27 -8.69
N GLY A 104 -2.65 -8.41 -8.64
CA GLY A 104 -2.77 -9.36 -7.53
C GLY A 104 -2.35 -8.75 -6.18
N MET A 105 -1.28 -7.96 -6.15
CA MET A 105 -0.85 -7.30 -4.91
C MET A 105 -1.80 -6.19 -4.47
N ALA A 106 -2.38 -5.42 -5.41
CA ALA A 106 -3.41 -4.43 -5.10
C ALA A 106 -4.67 -5.08 -4.51
N LEU A 107 -5.06 -6.27 -5.00
CA LEU A 107 -6.16 -7.05 -4.40
C LEU A 107 -5.87 -7.42 -2.93
N ILE A 108 -4.64 -7.85 -2.62
CA ILE A 108 -4.24 -8.16 -1.22
C ILE A 108 -4.34 -6.89 -0.37
N ALA A 109 -3.79 -5.77 -0.85
CA ALA A 109 -3.82 -4.49 -0.15
C ALA A 109 -5.26 -3.98 0.11
N LEU A 110 -6.19 -4.23 -0.80
CA LEU A 110 -7.57 -3.77 -0.70
C LEU A 110 -8.52 -4.74 0.01
N ALA A 111 -8.05 -5.96 0.35
CA ALA A 111 -8.91 -7.06 0.79
C ALA A 111 -9.76 -6.76 2.04
N LEU A 112 -9.19 -6.04 3.03
CA LEU A 112 -9.90 -5.68 4.26
C LEU A 112 -10.98 -4.60 4.05
N TYR A 113 -10.97 -3.93 2.90
CA TYR A 113 -11.87 -2.83 2.58
C TYR A 113 -12.95 -3.22 1.56
N LYS A 114 -13.08 -4.52 1.25
CA LYS A 114 -13.99 -5.04 0.21
C LYS A 114 -15.47 -4.68 0.38
N ASP A 115 -15.88 -4.31 1.60
CA ASP A 115 -17.27 -3.93 1.90
C ASP A 115 -17.55 -2.44 1.59
N LEU A 116 -16.51 -1.64 1.31
CA LEU A 116 -16.66 -0.28 0.81
C LEU A 116 -17.03 -0.34 -0.68
N GLY A 117 -18.12 0.31 -1.09
CA GLY A 117 -18.67 0.17 -2.44
C GLY A 117 -17.69 0.50 -3.59
N ASN A 118 -16.86 1.55 -3.42
CA ASN A 118 -15.84 1.91 -4.40
C ASN A 118 -14.69 0.89 -4.47
N VAL A 119 -14.24 0.37 -3.33
CA VAL A 119 -13.23 -0.70 -3.27
C VAL A 119 -13.78 -1.98 -3.87
N LYS A 120 -15.01 -2.37 -3.52
CA LYS A 120 -15.67 -3.55 -4.09
C LYS A 120 -15.67 -3.48 -5.61
N THR A 121 -16.05 -2.33 -6.16
CA THR A 121 -16.07 -2.10 -7.61
C THR A 121 -14.68 -2.28 -8.24
N ALA A 122 -13.64 -1.73 -7.61
CA ALA A 122 -12.27 -1.90 -8.07
C ALA A 122 -11.80 -3.36 -8.00
N ILE A 123 -12.11 -4.06 -6.90
CA ILE A 123 -11.81 -5.50 -6.74
C ILE A 123 -12.50 -6.32 -7.83
N ASP A 124 -13.79 -6.09 -8.08
CA ASP A 124 -14.56 -6.85 -9.09
C ASP A 124 -13.94 -6.67 -10.49
N ARG A 125 -13.56 -5.44 -10.86
CA ARG A 125 -12.87 -5.14 -12.14
C ARG A 125 -11.52 -5.83 -12.25
N ALA A 126 -10.75 -5.84 -11.17
CA ALA A 126 -9.45 -6.50 -11.12
C ALA A 126 -9.57 -8.03 -11.25
N VAL A 127 -10.56 -8.63 -10.59
CA VAL A 127 -10.86 -10.07 -10.73
C VAL A 127 -11.26 -10.39 -12.17
N GLN A 128 -12.06 -9.54 -12.81
CA GLN A 128 -12.43 -9.71 -14.22
C GLN A 128 -11.19 -9.68 -15.13
N PHE A 129 -10.28 -8.73 -14.93
CA PHE A 129 -9.01 -8.64 -15.66
C PHE A 129 -8.13 -9.89 -15.45
N LEU A 130 -8.01 -10.39 -14.21
CA LEU A 130 -7.19 -11.57 -13.92
C LEU A 130 -7.78 -12.88 -14.47
N SER A 131 -9.07 -12.88 -14.84
CA SER A 131 -9.78 -14.05 -15.33
C SER A 131 -9.90 -14.11 -16.86
N SER A 132 -9.39 -13.10 -17.58
CA SER A 132 -9.39 -13.02 -19.05
C SER A 132 -8.17 -13.67 -19.67
#